data_AF-A0AA86TX87-F1
#
_entry.id   AF-A0AA86TX87-F1
#
_cell.length_a   1.000
_cell.length_b   1.000
_cell.length_c   1.000
_cell.angle_alpha   90.00
_cell.angle_beta   90.00
_cell.angle_gamma   90.00
#
_symmetry.space_group_name_H-M   'P 1'
#
loop_
_entity.id
_entity.type
_entity.pdbx_description
1 polymer ?
#
loop_
_entity_poly.entity_id
_entity_poly.type
_entity_poly.pdbx_seq_one_letter_code
_entity_poly.pdbx_strand_id
1 'polypeptide(L)'
;MKPQKWTVEDKKTLSDLVQMSSKKPDWTEIATYFTNRTPKQCYDCFTLLNKSSGLERNYTKWTDDEENRLIAFIENKGINWAKLQKEQFPNRSISQLKNKYRITTKKYIKPSETDNGTQQDSQKSNEEIVNQLKKML
;
A
#
# COMPACT_ATOMS: atom_id res chain seq x y z
N MET A 1 -15.37 5.90 -18.78
CA MET A 1 -13.95 6.24 -19.09
C MET A 1 -13.05 5.59 -18.06
N LYS A 2 -11.92 4.98 -18.46
CA LYS A 2 -10.97 4.32 -17.54
C LYS A 2 -10.18 5.39 -16.77
N PRO A 3 -9.87 5.20 -15.47
CA PRO A 3 -9.06 6.16 -14.73
C PRO A 3 -7.64 6.23 -15.32
N GLN A 4 -7.28 7.38 -15.88
CA GLN A 4 -5.95 7.61 -16.46
C GLN A 4 -4.90 7.65 -15.34
N LYS A 5 -3.87 6.81 -15.41
CA LYS A 5 -2.75 6.84 -14.46
C LYS A 5 -1.95 8.14 -14.67
N TRP A 6 -1.43 8.72 -13.59
CA TRP A 6 -0.49 9.85 -13.66
C TRP A 6 0.88 9.35 -14.12
N THR A 7 1.38 9.85 -15.24
CA THR A 7 2.73 9.50 -15.74
C THR A 7 3.82 10.25 -14.97
N VAL A 8 5.09 9.93 -15.22
CA VAL A 8 6.22 10.65 -14.63
C VAL A 8 6.25 12.09 -15.14
N GLU A 9 5.95 12.27 -16.43
CA GLU A 9 5.86 13.55 -17.12
C GLU A 9 4.71 14.38 -16.54
N ASP A 10 3.51 13.80 -16.38
CA ASP A 10 2.37 14.50 -15.78
C ASP A 10 2.71 15.03 -14.38
N LYS A 11 3.42 14.22 -13.58
CA LYS A 11 3.82 14.58 -12.21
C LYS A 11 4.89 15.66 -12.19
N LYS A 12 5.84 15.61 -13.13
CA LYS A 12 6.87 16.63 -13.30
C LYS A 12 6.22 17.97 -13.67
N THR A 13 5.39 17.99 -14.71
CA THR A 13 4.63 19.18 -15.14
C THR A 13 3.79 19.73 -14.00
N LEU A 14 3.10 18.88 -13.23
CA LEU A 14 2.32 19.30 -12.07
C LEU A 14 3.20 19.97 -11.00
N SER A 15 4.38 19.42 -10.72
CA SER A 15 5.33 19.99 -9.77
C SER A 15 5.85 21.35 -10.23
N ASP A 16 6.23 21.45 -11.51
CA ASP A 16 6.75 22.68 -12.12
C ASP A 16 5.69 23.79 -12.09
N LEU A 17 4.45 23.49 -12.48
CA LEU A 17 3.33 24.45 -12.45
C LEU A 17 3.02 24.95 -11.03
N VAL A 18 3.09 24.06 -10.04
CA VAL A 18 2.90 24.47 -8.64
C VAL A 18 4.05 25.35 -8.14
N GLN A 19 5.28 25.06 -8.55
CA GLN A 19 6.45 25.86 -8.21
C GLN A 19 6.45 27.24 -8.89
N MET A 20 5.91 27.32 -10.11
CA MET A 20 5.75 28.59 -10.85
C MET A 20 4.59 29.44 -10.34
N SER A 21 3.61 28.82 -9.68
CA SER A 21 2.50 29.56 -9.07
C SER A 21 3.00 30.43 -7.91
N SER A 22 2.31 31.53 -7.65
CA SER A 22 2.57 32.40 -6.50
C SER A 22 2.37 31.65 -5.17
N LYS A 23 2.48 32.33 -4.01
CA LYS A 23 2.38 31.74 -2.64
C LYS A 23 1.25 30.70 -2.42
N LYS A 24 0.22 30.66 -3.28
CA LYS A 24 -0.83 29.65 -3.28
C LYS A 24 -1.09 29.09 -4.70
N PRO A 25 -1.05 27.76 -4.90
CA PRO A 25 -1.36 27.15 -6.18
C PRO A 25 -2.84 27.32 -6.56
N ASP A 26 -3.12 27.80 -7.77
CA ASP A 26 -4.46 27.78 -8.35
C ASP A 26 -4.69 26.48 -9.12
N TRP A 27 -5.41 25.54 -8.49
CA TRP A 27 -5.71 24.23 -9.09
C TRP A 27 -6.62 24.31 -10.31
N THR A 28 -7.41 25.38 -10.44
CA THR A 28 -8.28 25.59 -11.60
C THR A 28 -7.44 25.91 -12.81
N GLU A 29 -6.51 26.84 -12.67
CA GLU A 29 -5.55 27.21 -13.70
C GLU A 29 -4.62 26.03 -14.03
N ILE A 30 -4.05 25.36 -13.03
CA ILE A 30 -3.15 24.22 -13.22
C ILE A 30 -3.83 23.09 -13.99
N ALA A 31 -5.12 22.83 -13.74
CA ALA A 31 -5.86 21.78 -14.45
C ALA A 31 -6.00 22.04 -15.96
N THR A 32 -5.95 23.30 -16.41
CA THR A 32 -6.04 23.64 -17.84
C THR A 32 -4.87 23.12 -18.66
N TYR A 33 -3.72 22.88 -18.02
CA TYR A 33 -2.53 22.30 -18.65
C TYR A 33 -2.64 20.79 -18.88
N PHE A 34 -3.72 20.16 -18.43
CA PHE A 34 -3.96 18.73 -18.59
C PHE A 34 -5.27 18.47 -19.32
N THR A 35 -5.23 17.70 -20.41
CA THR A 35 -6.39 17.47 -21.28
C THR A 35 -7.57 16.77 -20.58
N ASN A 36 -7.30 15.98 -19.54
CA ASN A 36 -8.32 15.15 -18.87
C ASN A 36 -8.15 15.11 -17.34
N ARG A 37 -7.70 16.20 -16.72
CA ARG A 37 -7.57 16.28 -15.26
C ARG A 37 -8.45 17.37 -14.68
N THR A 38 -9.10 17.06 -13.57
CA THR A 38 -9.84 18.06 -12.79
C THR A 38 -8.92 18.75 -11.79
N PRO A 39 -9.27 19.95 -11.30
CA PRO A 39 -8.52 20.64 -10.25
C PRO A 39 -8.30 19.76 -9.01
N LYS A 40 -9.33 19.02 -8.62
CA LYS A 40 -9.25 18.07 -7.51
C LYS A 40 -8.23 16.95 -7.75
N GLN A 41 -8.17 16.41 -8.97
CA GLN A 41 -7.17 15.38 -9.31
C GLN A 41 -5.74 15.93 -9.27
N CYS A 42 -5.53 17.19 -9.68
CA CYS A 42 -4.24 17.87 -9.60
C CYS A 42 -3.82 18.07 -8.13
N TYR A 43 -4.72 18.58 -7.29
CA TYR A 43 -4.48 18.72 -5.85
C TYR A 43 -4.17 17.39 -5.16
N ASP A 44 -4.99 16.35 -5.41
CA ASP A 44 -4.82 15.04 -4.82
C ASP A 44 -3.48 14.41 -5.25
N CYS A 45 -3.09 14.57 -6.52
CA CYS A 45 -1.79 14.10 -7.03
C CYS A 45 -0.62 14.86 -6.40
N PHE A 46 -0.65 16.19 -6.39
CA PHE A 46 0.41 17.00 -5.77
C PHE A 46 0.57 16.69 -4.28
N THR A 47 -0.55 16.51 -3.56
CA THR A 47 -0.52 16.09 -2.16
C THR A 47 0.15 14.73 -1.98
N LEU A 48 -0.10 13.78 -2.89
CA LEU A 48 0.55 12.47 -2.87
C LEU A 48 2.04 12.55 -3.21
N LEU A 49 2.45 13.43 -4.12
CA LEU A 49 3.85 13.70 -4.45
C LEU A 49 4.61 14.26 -3.24
N ASN A 50 4.06 15.30 -2.60
CA ASN A 50 4.71 15.94 -1.44
C ASN A 50 4.65 15.10 -0.16
N LYS A 51 3.65 14.22 -0.01
CA LYS A 51 3.67 13.23 1.07
C LYS A 51 4.74 12.15 0.89
N SER A 52 5.31 12.03 -0.32
CA SER A 52 6.32 11.01 -0.64
C SER A 52 7.76 11.53 -0.53
N SER A 53 7.99 12.81 -0.21
CA SER A 53 9.34 13.39 -0.11
C SER A 53 10.16 12.93 1.11
N GLY A 54 9.64 12.01 1.94
CA GLY A 54 10.39 11.35 3.02
C GLY A 54 10.22 9.83 3.11
N LEU A 55 9.41 9.22 2.24
CA LEU A 55 9.14 7.78 2.24
C LEU A 55 8.97 7.38 0.77
N GLU A 56 10.04 6.87 0.17
CA GLU A 56 9.92 6.20 -1.13
C GLU A 56 8.89 5.07 -0.98
N ARG A 57 7.67 5.31 -1.47
CA ARG A 57 6.61 4.33 -1.32
C ARG A 57 7.03 3.13 -2.14
N ASN A 58 7.43 2.07 -1.45
CA ASN A 58 7.92 0.87 -2.08
C ASN A 58 6.72 0.19 -2.75
N TYR A 59 6.78 0.06 -4.08
CA TYR A 59 5.81 -0.66 -4.91
C TYR A 59 6.33 -2.01 -5.41
N THR A 60 7.51 -2.45 -4.94
CA THR A 60 8.09 -3.75 -5.29
C THR A 60 7.24 -4.90 -4.75
N LYS A 61 7.44 -6.09 -5.32
CA LYS A 61 6.84 -7.34 -4.84
C LYS A 61 7.15 -7.54 -3.35
N TRP A 62 6.17 -8.01 -2.58
CA TRP A 62 6.39 -8.42 -1.20
C TRP A 62 7.34 -9.62 -1.17
N THR A 63 8.35 -9.55 -0.32
CA THR A 63 9.23 -10.67 -0.01
C THR A 63 8.65 -11.52 1.12
N ASP A 64 9.00 -12.81 1.17
CA ASP A 64 8.50 -13.70 2.23
C ASP A 64 8.90 -13.21 3.64
N ASP A 65 10.07 -12.57 3.77
CA ASP A 65 10.49 -11.93 5.03
C ASP A 65 9.57 -10.76 5.43
N GLU A 66 9.22 -9.86 4.49
CA GLU A 66 8.25 -8.79 4.74
C GLU A 66 6.87 -9.35 5.11
N GLU A 67 6.45 -10.47 4.51
CA GLU A 67 5.20 -11.15 4.84
C GLU A 67 5.20 -11.72 6.25
N ASN A 68 6.27 -12.43 6.62
CA ASN A 68 6.42 -13.02 7.95
C ASN A 68 6.45 -11.95 9.03
N ARG A 69 7.14 -10.82 8.81
CA ARG A 69 7.14 -9.68 9.74
C ARG A 69 5.76 -9.06 9.92
N LEU A 70 4.99 -8.94 8.83
CA LEU A 70 3.63 -8.44 8.86
C LEU A 70 2.73 -9.32 9.74
N ILE A 71 2.80 -10.64 9.55
CA ILE A 71 2.02 -11.63 10.32
C ILE A 71 2.45 -11.61 11.79
N ALA A 72 3.75 -11.78 12.06
CA ALA A 72 4.29 -11.87 13.41
C ALA A 72 4.00 -10.62 14.26
N PHE A 73 4.05 -9.42 13.65
CA PHE A 73 3.69 -8.19 14.35
C PHE A 73 2.21 -8.17 14.76
N ILE A 74 1.32 -8.60 13.85
CA ILE A 74 -0.12 -8.62 14.10
C ILE A 74 -0.47 -9.67 15.16
N GLU A 75 0.21 -10.81 15.18
CA GLU A 75 0.04 -11.84 16.20
C GLU A 75 0.47 -11.38 17.58
N ASN A 76 1.62 -10.71 17.66
CA ASN A 76 2.18 -10.29 18.94
C ASN A 76 1.48 -9.04 19.51
N LYS A 77 1.23 -8.03 18.67
CA LYS A 77 0.75 -6.70 19.10
C LYS A 77 -0.70 -6.40 18.70
N GLY A 78 -1.36 -7.29 17.97
CA GLY A 78 -2.70 -7.05 17.40
C GLY A 78 -2.69 -6.16 16.16
N ILE A 79 -3.87 -5.93 15.59
CA ILE A 79 -4.05 -5.16 14.36
C ILE A 79 -3.94 -3.66 14.67
N ASN A 80 -2.73 -3.11 14.61
CA ASN A 80 -2.49 -1.66 14.64
C ASN A 80 -1.65 -1.23 13.43
N TRP A 81 -2.34 -0.88 12.34
CA TRP A 81 -1.71 -0.56 11.06
C TRP A 81 -0.75 0.64 11.12
N ALA A 82 -1.10 1.67 11.88
CA ALA A 82 -0.27 2.88 11.98
C ALA A 82 1.04 2.60 12.73
N LYS A 83 0.97 1.83 13.82
CA LYS A 83 2.15 1.40 14.59
C LYS A 83 3.03 0.46 13.78
N LEU A 84 2.43 -0.53 13.12
CA LEU A 84 3.11 -1.45 12.22
C LEU A 84 3.84 -0.73 11.09
N GLN A 85 3.17 0.22 10.42
CA GLN A 85 3.78 1.02 9.37
C GLN A 85 5.00 1.77 9.90
N LYS A 86 4.84 2.48 11.01
CA LYS A 86 5.91 3.31 11.58
C LYS A 86 7.11 2.49 12.05
N GLU A 87 6.88 1.33 12.68
CA GLU A 87 7.94 0.53 13.29
C GLU A 87 8.63 -0.42 12.31
N GLN A 88 7.89 -1.01 11.35
CA GLN A 88 8.38 -2.12 10.54
C GLN A 88 8.37 -1.82 9.03
N PHE A 89 7.46 -0.97 8.55
CA PHE A 89 7.26 -0.73 7.12
C PHE A 89 7.11 0.77 6.79
N PRO A 90 8.11 1.61 7.11
CA PRO A 90 8.00 3.05 6.89
C PRO A 90 7.72 3.35 5.41
N ASN A 91 8.34 2.59 4.50
CA ASN A 91 8.22 2.76 3.06
C ASN A 91 6.98 2.11 2.44
N ARG A 92 6.14 1.39 3.20
CA ARG A 92 4.86 0.89 2.69
C ARG A 92 3.73 1.72 3.30
N SER A 93 2.66 1.96 2.56
CA SER A 93 1.47 2.61 3.09
C SER A 93 0.62 1.64 3.92
N ILE A 94 -0.15 2.16 4.88
CA ILE A 94 -1.17 1.40 5.62
C ILE A 94 -2.09 0.62 4.68
N SER A 95 -2.46 1.21 3.54
CA SER A 95 -3.31 0.56 2.54
C SER A 95 -2.62 -0.67 1.91
N GLN A 96 -1.31 -0.60 1.67
CA GLN A 96 -0.53 -1.75 1.20
C GLN A 96 -0.47 -2.86 2.26
N LEU A 97 -0.26 -2.52 3.53
CA LEU A 97 -0.25 -3.47 4.65
C LEU A 97 -1.59 -4.19 4.79
N LYS A 98 -2.70 -3.44 4.80
CA LYS A 98 -4.06 -3.98 4.85
C LYS A 98 -4.35 -4.92 3.68
N ASN A 99 -4.02 -4.47 2.46
CA ASN A 99 -4.24 -5.28 1.27
C ASN A 99 -3.38 -6.56 1.31
N LYS A 100 -2.13 -6.45 1.76
CA LYS A 100 -1.23 -7.60 1.85
C LYS A 100 -1.77 -8.62 2.84
N TYR A 101 -2.09 -8.17 4.05
CA TYR A 101 -2.68 -9.03 5.08
C TYR A 101 -3.94 -9.73 4.56
N ARG A 102 -4.87 -9.01 3.92
CA ARG A 102 -6.07 -9.61 3.31
C ARG A 102 -5.76 -10.69 2.26
N ILE A 103 -4.72 -10.51 1.44
CA ILE A 103 -4.31 -11.51 0.44
C ILE A 103 -3.70 -12.72 1.15
N THR A 104 -2.82 -12.45 2.11
CA THR A 104 -2.14 -13.45 2.93
C THR A 104 -3.16 -14.30 3.69
N THR A 105 -4.13 -13.72 4.39
CA THR A 105 -5.20 -14.47 5.08
C THR A 105 -6.05 -15.31 4.13
N LYS A 106 -6.35 -14.81 2.92
CA LYS A 106 -7.05 -15.60 1.89
C LYS A 106 -6.24 -16.79 1.37
N LYS A 107 -4.90 -16.67 1.32
CA LYS A 107 -4.00 -17.79 0.98
C LYS A 107 -4.08 -18.90 2.02
N TYR A 108 -4.26 -18.56 3.29
CA TYR A 108 -4.38 -19.52 4.39
C TYR A 108 -5.81 -20.07 4.63
N ILE A 109 -6.86 -19.45 4.05
CA ILE A 109 -8.26 -19.88 4.24
C ILE A 109 -8.75 -20.80 3.10
N LYS A 110 -8.08 -20.86 1.95
CA LYS A 110 -8.39 -21.87 0.93
C LYS A 110 -7.78 -23.21 1.36
N PRO A 111 -8.58 -24.29 1.54
CA PRO A 111 -8.04 -25.62 1.71
C PRO A 111 -7.22 -25.96 0.49
N SER A 112 -5.99 -26.43 0.72
CA SER A 112 -5.16 -27.09 -0.27
C SER A 112 -5.88 -28.35 -0.76
N GLU A 113 -6.55 -28.27 -1.91
CA GLU A 113 -6.72 -29.44 -2.76
C GLU A 113 -5.68 -29.34 -3.88
N THR A 114 -4.97 -30.46 -4.07
CA THR A 114 -3.86 -30.74 -5.01
C THR A 114 -2.42 -30.50 -4.51
N ASP A 115 -2.00 -31.39 -3.61
CA ASP A 115 -1.02 -32.47 -3.83
C ASP A 115 0.50 -32.21 -4.03
N ASN A 116 1.24 -33.00 -3.23
CA ASN A 116 2.60 -33.52 -3.32
C ASN A 116 3.85 -32.64 -3.05
N GLY A 117 4.49 -32.91 -1.90
CA GLY A 117 5.96 -32.92 -1.79
C GLY A 117 6.59 -32.15 -0.62
N THR A 118 6.80 -32.84 0.50
CA THR A 118 8.04 -32.76 1.32
C THR A 118 8.31 -31.48 2.14
N GLN A 119 7.84 -31.45 3.40
CA GLN A 119 8.66 -31.39 4.64
C GLN A 119 7.78 -30.99 5.84
N GLN A 120 7.67 -31.93 6.78
CA GLN A 120 6.96 -31.82 8.05
C GLN A 120 7.81 -31.03 9.05
N ASP A 121 7.26 -29.92 9.57
CA ASP A 121 7.42 -29.46 10.97
C ASP A 121 6.74 -28.11 11.25
N SER A 122 6.20 -27.42 10.25
CA SER A 122 5.57 -26.08 10.42
C SER A 122 4.02 -26.09 10.44
N GLN A 123 3.38 -27.27 10.45
CA GLN A 123 1.92 -27.37 10.25
C GLN A 123 1.08 -26.96 11.48
N LYS A 124 1.59 -27.11 12.72
CA LYS A 124 0.82 -26.75 13.92
C LYS A 124 0.62 -25.24 14.09
N SER A 125 1.64 -24.44 13.79
CA SER A 125 1.56 -22.98 13.96
C SER A 125 0.58 -22.34 12.97
N ASN A 126 0.48 -22.87 11.75
CA ASN A 126 -0.38 -22.29 10.72
C ASN A 126 -1.89 -22.46 11.01
N GLU A 127 -2.32 -23.57 11.62
CA GLU A 127 -3.73 -23.79 11.97
C GLU A 127 -4.19 -22.89 13.13
N GLU A 128 -3.34 -22.67 14.13
CA GLU A 128 -3.64 -21.77 15.25
C GLU A 128 -3.79 -20.33 14.76
N ILE A 129 -2.92 -19.89 13.85
CA ILE A 129 -2.98 -18.57 13.23
C ILE A 129 -4.30 -18.40 12.48
N VAL A 130 -4.67 -19.37 11.63
CA VAL A 130 -5.94 -19.31 10.88
C VAL A 130 -7.16 -19.28 11.80
N ASN A 131 -7.15 -20.03 12.89
CA ASN A 131 -8.25 -20.05 13.84
C ASN A 131 -8.33 -18.76 14.67
N GLN A 132 -7.20 -18.14 15.00
CA GLN A 132 -7.14 -16.83 15.66
C GLN A 132 -7.65 -15.72 14.72
N LEU A 133 -7.29 -15.79 13.44
CA LEU A 133 -7.73 -14.85 12.40
C LEU A 133 -9.25 -14.89 12.17
N LYS A 134 -9.86 -16.08 12.22
CA LYS A 134 -11.31 -16.26 12.09
C LYS A 134 -12.09 -15.67 13.26
N LYS A 135 -11.49 -15.56 14.46
CA LYS A 135 -12.12 -14.95 15.64
C LYS A 135 -12.10 -13.42 15.65
N MET A 136 -11.30 -12.78 14.81
CA MET A 136 -11.11 -11.32 14.78
C MET A 136 -11.88 -10.61 13.64
N LEU A 137 -12.69 -11.34 12.88
CA LEU A 137 -13.63 -10.84 11.86
C LEU A 137 -15.06 -10.91 12.40
#